data_AF-A0A432SGI6-F1
#
_entry.id   AF-A0A432SGI6-F1
#
_cell.length_a   1.000
_cell.length_b   1.000
_cell.length_c   1.000
_cell.angle_alpha   90.00
_cell.angle_beta   90.00
_cell.angle_gamma   90.00
#
_symmetry.space_group_name_H-M   'P 1'
#
loop_
_entity.id
_entity.type
_entity.pdbx_description
1 polymer ?
#
loop_
_entity_poly.entity_id
_entity_poly.type
_entity_poly.pdbx_seq_one_letter_code
_entity_poly.pdbx_strand_id
1 'polypeptide(L)' 'MIKISLLIMVSILFSGCVNKHGISAKYYSDCKEYYDLQGYYHKECGKDDIITYKEIGEALKKKKPEPTGNVY' A
#
# COMPACT_ATOMS: atom_id res chain seq x y z
N MET A 1 11.77 -1.60 -39.58
CA MET A 1 11.75 -0.66 -38.42
C MET A 1 10.45 -0.72 -37.62
N ILE A 2 9.28 -0.68 -38.27
CA ILE A 2 7.94 -0.78 -37.61
C ILE A 2 7.79 -1.96 -36.64
N LYS A 3 8.36 -3.13 -36.95
CA LYS A 3 8.29 -4.32 -36.08
C LYS A 3 8.91 -4.11 -34.68
N ILE A 4 10.02 -3.38 -34.59
CA ILE A 4 10.70 -3.10 -33.32
C ILE A 4 9.92 -2.05 -32.52
N SER A 5 9.39 -1.03 -33.20
CA SER A 5 8.58 0.01 -32.58
C SER A 5 7.30 -0.55 -31.95
N LEU A 6 6.63 -1.51 -32.62
CA LEU A 6 5.47 -2.20 -32.07
C LEU A 6 5.81 -2.98 -30.80
N LEU A 7 6.95 -3.67 -30.79
CA LEU A 7 7.40 -4.46 -29.64
C LEU A 7 7.69 -3.57 -28.43
N ILE A 8 8.32 -2.42 -28.64
CA ILE A 8 8.59 -1.43 -27.58
C ILE A 8 7.28 -0.87 -27.01
N MET A 9 6.30 -0.57 -27.86
CA MET A 9 5.00 -0.04 -27.42
C MET A 9 4.25 -1.05 -26.54
N VAL A 10 4.23 -2.32 -26.95
CA VAL A 10 3.63 -3.41 -26.15
C VAL A 10 4.33 -3.52 -24.79
N SER A 11 5.67 -3.52 -24.75
CA SER A 11 6.42 -3.61 -23.49
C SER A 11 6.12 -2.46 -22.52
N ILE A 12 5.86 -1.25 -23.02
CA ILE A 12 5.54 -0.08 -22.19
C ILE A 12 4.11 -0.17 -21.62
N LEU A 13 3.16 -0.71 -22.39
CA LEU A 13 1.78 -0.84 -21.94
C LEU A 13 1.61 -1.88 -20.81
N PHE A 14 2.47 -2.90 -20.76
CA PHE A 14 2.40 -3.97 -19.77
C PHE A 14 3.41 -3.83 -18.61
N SER A 15 4.16 -2.74 -18.52
CA SER A 15 5.17 -2.54 -17.46
C SER A 15 4.61 -1.95 -16.16
N GLY A 16 3.36 -1.49 -16.15
CA GLY A 16 2.72 -0.89 -14.98
C GLY A 16 1.84 -1.90 -14.21
N CYS A 17 1.95 -1.89 -12.88
CA CYS A 17 0.97 -2.58 -12.01
C CYS A 17 -0.29 -1.71 -11.84
N VAL A 18 -1.45 -2.34 -11.92
CA VAL A 18 -2.74 -1.68 -11.64
C VAL A 18 -3.05 -1.83 -10.15
N ASN A 19 -3.21 -0.71 -9.46
CA ASN A 19 -3.73 -0.65 -8.08
C ASN A 19 -5.07 0.09 -8.05
N LYS A 20 -5.70 0.21 -6.87
CA LYS A 20 -6.98 0.94 -6.70
C LYS A 20 -6.90 2.43 -7.06
N HIS A 21 -5.69 2.99 -7.14
CA HIS A 21 -5.40 4.37 -7.56
C HIS A 21 -5.01 4.49 -9.05
N GLY A 22 -5.03 3.40 -9.83
CA GLY A 22 -4.71 3.38 -11.26
C GLY A 22 -3.38 2.71 -11.59
N ILE A 23 -2.68 3.20 -12.62
CA ILE A 23 -1.36 2.69 -13.00
C ILE A 23 -0.33 3.39 -12.13
N SER A 24 0.28 2.66 -11.20
CA SER A 24 1.29 3.18 -10.27
C SER A 24 2.44 2.21 -10.14
N ALA A 25 3.67 2.75 -10.08
CA ALA A 25 4.85 1.98 -9.69
C ALA A 25 4.91 1.72 -8.17
N LYS A 26 3.98 2.28 -7.39
CA LYS A 26 3.88 2.10 -5.94
C LYS A 26 2.83 1.06 -5.59
N TYR A 27 3.25 0.06 -4.83
CA TYR A 27 2.39 -1.03 -4.36
C TYR A 27 1.47 -0.62 -3.20
N TYR A 28 1.90 0.34 -2.37
CA TYR A 28 1.15 0.90 -1.26
C TYR A 28 0.98 2.40 -1.43
N SER A 29 -0.12 2.93 -0.93
CA SER A 29 -0.39 4.36 -0.91
C SER A 29 0.58 5.08 0.02
N ASP A 30 1.12 6.22 -0.42
CA ASP A 30 1.88 7.09 0.47
C ASP A 30 0.94 7.63 1.57
N CYS A 31 1.43 7.66 2.82
CA CYS A 31 0.69 8.32 3.89
C CYS A 31 0.85 9.83 3.76
N LYS A 32 -0.25 10.56 3.79
CA LYS A 32 -0.25 12.02 3.91
C LYS A 32 -0.03 12.39 5.36
N GLU A 33 0.99 13.20 5.61
CA GLU A 33 1.31 13.71 6.94
C GLU A 33 1.13 15.23 6.94
N TYR A 34 0.34 15.76 7.87
CA TYR A 34 0.07 17.19 7.97
C TYR A 34 -0.27 17.60 9.40
N TYR A 35 -0.15 18.90 9.68
CA TYR A 35 -0.66 19.51 10.92
C TYR A 35 -1.97 20.23 10.63
N ASP A 36 -2.98 20.07 11.49
CA ASP A 36 -4.23 20.81 11.36
C ASP A 36 -4.09 22.28 11.81
N LEU A 37 -5.16 23.05 11.67
CA LEU A 37 -5.20 24.47 12.07
C LEU A 37 -4.96 24.68 13.58
N GLN A 38 -5.15 23.64 14.40
CA GLN A 38 -4.90 23.67 15.84
C GLN A 38 -3.48 23.19 16.18
N GLY A 39 -2.69 22.79 15.18
CA GLY A 39 -1.32 22.30 15.34
C GLY A 39 -1.20 20.83 15.72
N TYR A 40 -2.27 20.04 15.61
CA TYR A 40 -2.20 18.60 15.87
C TYR A 40 -1.71 17.84 14.64
N TYR A 41 -0.82 16.87 14.87
CA TYR A 41 -0.27 15.99 13.84
C TYR A 41 -1.29 14.93 13.40
N HIS A 42 -1.49 14.82 12.09
CA HIS A 42 -2.33 13.82 11.46
C HIS A 42 -1.53 13.02 10.44
N LYS A 43 -1.71 11.70 10.46
CA LYS A 43 -1.14 10.76 9.48
C LYS A 43 -2.26 9.95 8.85
N GLU A 44 -2.59 10.30 7.63
CA GLU A 44 -3.62 9.63 6.83
C GLU A 44 -2.95 8.70 5.82
N CYS A 45 -2.95 7.41 6.11
CA CYS A 45 -2.53 6.39 5.16
C CYS A 45 -3.70 5.98 4.26
N GLY A 46 -3.43 5.74 2.98
CA GLY A 46 -4.44 5.37 2.00
C GLY A 46 -5.27 4.18 2.49
N LYS A 47 -6.60 4.37 2.61
CA LYS A 47 -7.55 3.32 2.99
C LYS A 47 -7.90 2.42 1.81
N ASP A 48 -7.45 2.81 0.62
CA ASP A 48 -7.80 2.19 -0.63
C ASP A 48 -6.72 1.20 -1.10
N ASP A 49 -5.75 0.87 -0.26
CA ASP A 49 -4.82 -0.21 -0.55
C ASP A 49 -5.58 -1.56 -0.61
N ILE A 50 -5.10 -2.49 -1.44
CA ILE A 50 -5.69 -3.85 -1.55
C ILE A 50 -5.58 -4.58 -0.20
N ILE A 51 -4.51 -4.29 0.55
CA ILE A 51 -4.31 -4.74 1.92
C ILE A 51 -3.58 -3.65 2.69
N THR A 52 -4.05 -3.32 3.89
CA THR A 52 -3.42 -2.32 4.75
C THR A 52 -2.52 -2.97 5.80
N TYR A 53 -1.48 -2.26 6.25
CA TYR A 53 -0.65 -2.72 7.38
C TYR A 53 -1.47 -2.99 8.64
N LYS A 54 -2.57 -2.26 8.84
CA LYS A 54 -3.50 -2.48 9.95
C LYS A 54 -4.17 -3.84 9.85
N GLU A 55 -4.71 -4.19 8.68
CA GLU A 55 -5.35 -5.49 8.44
C GLU A 55 -4.36 -6.65 8.60
N ILE A 56 -3.12 -6.50 8.10
CA ILE A 56 -2.06 -7.48 8.33
C ILE A 56 -1.79 -7.62 9.83
N GLY A 57 -1.64 -6.51 10.55
CA GLY A 57 -1.41 -6.50 11.99
C GLY A 57 -2.52 -7.19 12.79
N GLU A 58 -3.79 -6.93 12.44
CA GLU A 58 -4.95 -7.58 13.07
C GLU A 58 -5.03 -9.07 12.75
N ALA A 59 -4.77 -9.48 11.50
CA ALA A 59 -4.70 -10.88 11.11
C ALA A 59 -3.60 -11.64 11.85
N LEU A 60 -2.43 -11.01 12.06
CA LEU A 60 -1.32 -11.58 12.82
C LEU A 60 -1.64 -11.69 14.31
N LYS A 61 -2.34 -10.70 14.90
CA LYS A 61 -2.78 -10.76 16.30
C LYS A 61 -3.78 -11.89 16.52
N LYS A 62 -4.76 -12.06 15.63
CA LYS A 62 -5.73 -13.18 15.68
C LYS A 62 -5.07 -14.56 15.58
N LYS A 63 -3.91 -14.65 14.90
CA LYS A 63 -3.16 -15.91 14.74
C LYS A 63 -2.23 -16.22 15.91
N LYS A 64 -1.86 -15.23 16.73
CA LYS A 64 -1.02 -15.50 17.91
C LYS A 64 -1.90 -16.12 19.00
N PRO A 65 -1.49 -17.24 19.60
CA PRO A 65 -2.11 -17.67 20.84
C PRO A 65 -1.95 -16.53 21.86
N GLU A 66 -3.00 -16.27 22.65
CA GLU A 66 -2.89 -15.32 23.76
C GLU A 66 -1.70 -15.71 24.64
N PRO A 67 -0.92 -14.73 25.16
CA PRO A 67 0.19 -15.04 26.04
C PRO A 67 -0.34 -15.73 27.30
N THR A 68 -0.22 -17.05 27.35
CA THR A 68 -0.42 -17.85 28.56
C THR A 68 0.80 -17.66 29.45
N GLY A 69 0.77 -16.64 30.30
CA GLY A 69 1.82 -16.45 31.28
C GLY A 69 1.79 -15.07 31.89
N ASN A 70 1.40 -15.02 33.15
CA ASN A 70 1.56 -13.84 34.00
C ASN A 70 3.05 -13.49 34.00
N VAL A 71 3.42 -12.34 33.45
CA VAL A 71 4.76 -11.79 33.61
C VAL A 71 4.81 -11.28 35.06
N TYR A 72 5.52 -12.03 35.91
CA TYR A 72 5.84 -11.65 37.29
C TYR A 72 6.81 -10.47 37.32
#